data_AF-A0A7S1EJW4-F1
#
_entry.id   AF-A0A7S1EJW4-F1
#
_cell.length_a   1.000
_cell.length_b   1.000
_cell.length_c   1.000
_cell.angle_alpha   90.00
_cell.angle_beta   90.00
_cell.angle_gamma   90.00
#
_symmetry.space_group_name_H-M   'P 1'
#
loop_
_entity.id
_entity.type
_entity.pdbx_description
1 polymer ?
#
loop_
_entity_poly.entity_id
_entity_poly.type
_entity_poly.pdbx_seq_one_letter_code
_entity_poly.pdbx_strand_id
1 'polypeptide(L)'
;KKKDWDKVYYAINPILQDQSGKGHGDFSYFLQSFATRADAAGHRPIESVNLLKAEVKVLTGTVFSLKSSPEVSKSRTHRISADSLNELRAWLLAFELVPEVVVSWVDSEGTTLSREME
;
A
#
# COMPACT_ATOMS: atom_id res chain seq x y z
N LYS A 1 25.91 -11.43 -1.90
CA LYS A 1 25.19 -10.83 -0.75
C LYS A 1 23.72 -10.79 -1.11
N LYS A 2 22.84 -11.55 -0.42
CA LYS A 2 21.40 -11.39 -0.59
C LYS A 2 21.04 -9.98 -0.12
N LYS A 3 20.17 -9.29 -0.85
CA LYS A 3 19.67 -7.97 -0.47
C LYS A 3 18.61 -8.21 0.60
N ASP A 4 18.96 -7.96 1.86
CA ASP A 4 18.24 -8.44 3.04
C ASP A 4 17.09 -7.52 3.49
N TRP A 5 16.34 -6.93 2.56
CA TRP A 5 15.31 -5.89 2.78
C TRP A 5 15.87 -4.50 3.08
N ASP A 6 15.21 -3.49 2.51
CA ASP A 6 15.51 -2.08 2.77
C ASP A 6 14.45 -1.53 3.74
N LYS A 7 14.88 -0.83 4.80
CA LYS A 7 13.94 -0.15 5.71
C LYS A 7 13.38 1.09 5.03
N VAL A 8 12.05 1.17 4.94
CA VAL A 8 11.33 2.24 4.25
C VAL A 8 10.10 2.63 5.06
N TYR A 9 9.71 3.90 5.01
CA TYR A 9 8.47 4.39 5.61
C TYR A 9 7.39 4.53 4.53
N TYR A 10 6.16 4.11 4.84
CA TYR A 10 5.06 4.15 3.88
C TYR A 10 3.91 5.03 4.39
N ALA A 11 3.19 5.65 3.44
CA ALA A 11 1.94 6.34 3.70
C ALA A 11 0.98 6.17 2.51
N ILE A 12 -0.32 6.00 2.78
CA ILE A 12 -1.37 6.13 1.76
C ILE A 12 -1.84 7.58 1.78
N ASN A 13 -1.64 8.29 0.67
CA ASN A 13 -1.96 9.70 0.54
C ASN A 13 -3.02 9.93 -0.53
N PRO A 14 -4.17 10.54 -0.20
CA PRO A 14 -5.12 11.01 -1.20
C PRO A 14 -4.60 12.29 -1.87
N ILE A 15 -4.67 12.34 -3.19
CA ILE A 15 -4.30 13.50 -4.01
C ILE A 15 -5.53 13.90 -4.84
N LEU A 16 -5.96 15.16 -4.67
CA LEU A 16 -7.04 15.76 -5.46
C LEU A 16 -6.66 15.80 -6.95
N GLN A 17 -7.51 15.24 -7.81
CA GLN A 17 -7.33 15.36 -9.26
C GLN A 17 -7.86 16.69 -9.82
N ASP A 18 -8.92 17.25 -9.23
CA ASP A 18 -9.47 18.55 -9.63
C ASP A 18 -8.81 19.69 -8.86
N GLN A 19 -7.90 20.41 -9.53
CA GLN A 19 -7.27 21.62 -9.00
C GLN A 19 -8.22 22.84 -8.97
N SER A 20 -9.40 22.75 -9.61
CA SER A 20 -10.35 23.87 -9.71
C SER A 20 -11.34 23.97 -8.55
N GLY A 21 -11.40 22.97 -7.67
CA GLY A 21 -12.17 23.00 -6.43
C GLY A 21 -13.69 23.04 -6.62
N LYS A 22 -14.20 22.58 -7.78
CA LYS A 22 -15.64 22.65 -8.13
C LYS A 22 -16.33 21.30 -8.18
N GLY A 23 -15.59 20.19 -8.26
CA GLY A 23 -16.16 18.85 -8.20
C GLY A 23 -16.23 18.29 -6.77
N HIS A 24 -17.27 17.52 -6.47
CA HIS A 24 -17.19 16.49 -5.43
C HIS A 24 -16.00 15.58 -5.79
N GLY A 25 -14.86 15.83 -5.13
CA GLY A 25 -13.53 15.58 -5.69
C GLY A 25 -13.20 14.13 -5.97
N ASP A 26 -12.79 13.85 -7.21
CA ASP A 26 -12.08 12.62 -7.55
C ASP A 26 -10.70 12.66 -6.91
N PHE A 27 -10.48 11.79 -5.92
CA PHE A 27 -9.19 11.57 -5.29
C PHE A 27 -8.49 10.38 -5.96
N SER A 28 -7.21 10.55 -6.30
CA SER A 28 -6.32 9.41 -6.50
C SER A 28 -5.58 9.10 -5.22
N TYR A 29 -5.53 7.81 -4.87
CA TYR A 29 -4.77 7.35 -3.72
C TYR A 29 -3.42 6.81 -4.18
N PHE A 30 -2.36 7.21 -3.49
CA PHE A 30 -1.02 6.74 -3.77
C PHE A 30 -0.40 6.13 -2.51
N LEU A 31 0.24 4.96 -2.66
CA LEU A 31 1.20 4.48 -1.67
C LEU A 31 2.53 5.16 -1.94
N GLN A 32 2.96 6.00 -1.01
CA GLN A 32 4.23 6.72 -1.08
C GLN A 32 5.25 6.10 -0.14
N SER A 33 6.50 6.04 -0.58
CA SER A 33 7.61 5.48 0.16
C SER A 33 8.67 6.54 0.48
N PHE A 34 9.25 6.51 1.67
CA PHE A 34 10.16 7.54 2.18
C PHE A 34 11.38 6.90 2.86
N ALA A 35 12.56 7.52 2.71
CA ALA A 35 13.79 7.04 3.34
C ALA A 35 13.77 7.28 4.84
N THR A 36 13.21 8.42 5.25
CA THR A 36 13.16 8.85 6.64
C THR A 36 11.79 9.42 7.01
N ARG A 37 11.50 9.51 8.31
CA ARG A 37 10.30 10.21 8.81
C ARG A 37 10.31 11.71 8.48
N ALA A 38 11.50 12.32 8.41
CA ALA A 38 11.62 13.73 8.04
C ALA A 38 11.25 13.96 6.55
N ASP A 39 11.59 13.02 5.67
CA ASP A 39 11.17 13.06 4.27
C ASP A 39 9.66 12.88 4.13
N ALA A 40 9.06 12.00 4.94
CA ALA A 40 7.61 11.84 5.00
C ALA A 40 6.91 13.14 5.44
N ALA A 41 7.37 13.77 6.53
CA ALA A 41 6.83 15.05 6.99
C ALA A 41 7.00 16.16 5.93
N GLY A 42 8.13 16.16 5.23
CA GLY A 42 8.42 17.10 4.14
C GLY A 42 7.82 16.72 2.79
N HIS A 43 7.00 15.67 2.70
CA HIS A 43 6.38 15.17 1.47
C HIS A 43 7.38 14.96 0.31
N ARG A 44 8.51 14.32 0.60
CA ARG A 44 9.58 13.99 -0.36
C ARG A 44 9.66 12.48 -0.61
N PRO A 45 8.71 11.89 -1.35
CA PRO A 45 8.69 10.45 -1.60
C PRO A 45 9.83 10.01 -2.51
N ILE A 46 10.39 8.84 -2.25
CA ILE A 46 11.33 8.16 -3.18
C ILE A 46 10.54 7.50 -4.32
N GLU A 47 9.37 6.92 -4.00
CA GLU A 47 8.47 6.31 -4.97
C GLU A 47 7.02 6.64 -4.61
N SER A 48 6.17 6.75 -5.62
CA SER A 48 4.71 6.87 -5.49
C SER A 48 4.04 5.85 -6.39
N VAL A 49 3.21 4.99 -5.81
CA VAL A 49 2.48 3.95 -6.52
C VAL A 49 1.00 4.31 -6.51
N ASN A 50 0.40 4.51 -7.69
CA ASN A 50 -1.04 4.74 -7.79
C ASN A 50 -1.80 3.45 -7.41
N LEU A 51 -2.80 3.57 -6.54
CA LEU A 51 -3.55 2.46 -5.98
C LEU A 51 -4.82 2.08 -6.76
N LEU A 52 -5.18 2.81 -7.82
CA LEU A 52 -6.33 2.47 -8.65
C LEU A 52 -6.23 1.01 -9.12
N LYS A 53 -7.22 0.20 -8.75
CA LYS A 53 -7.30 -1.24 -9.07
C LYS A 53 -6.05 -2.04 -8.69
N ALA A 54 -5.32 -1.59 -7.67
CA ALA A 54 -4.17 -2.34 -7.17
C ALA A 54 -4.64 -3.61 -6.45
N GLU A 55 -3.82 -4.66 -6.54
CA GLU A 55 -4.05 -5.94 -5.86
C GLU A 55 -3.11 -6.04 -4.65
N VAL A 56 -3.67 -6.26 -3.47
CA VAL A 56 -2.93 -6.48 -2.22
C VAL A 56 -3.19 -7.90 -1.75
N LYS A 57 -2.14 -8.67 -1.44
CA LYS A 57 -2.27 -10.07 -1.03
C LYS A 57 -1.30 -10.43 0.08
N VAL A 58 -1.78 -11.09 1.13
CA VAL A 58 -0.93 -11.72 2.15
C VAL A 58 -0.06 -12.79 1.51
N LEU A 59 1.23 -12.82 1.84
CA LEU A 59 2.13 -13.86 1.36
C LEU A 59 2.46 -14.88 2.44
N THR A 60 3.00 -14.43 3.57
CA THR A 60 3.36 -15.27 4.71
C THR A 60 3.79 -14.38 5.88
N GLY A 61 3.52 -14.80 7.12
CA GLY A 61 3.91 -14.05 8.31
C GLY A 61 3.42 -12.59 8.27
N THR A 62 4.35 -11.63 8.38
CA THR A 62 4.06 -10.18 8.31
C THR A 62 4.24 -9.58 6.91
N VAL A 63 4.38 -10.42 5.87
CA VAL A 63 4.70 -10.00 4.50
C VAL A 63 3.46 -10.02 3.61
N PHE A 64 3.28 -8.94 2.85
CA PHE A 64 2.26 -8.83 1.81
C PHE A 64 2.87 -8.32 0.49
N SER A 65 2.18 -8.57 -0.61
CA SER A 65 2.48 -7.97 -1.90
C SER A 65 1.47 -6.90 -2.26
N LEU A 66 1.95 -5.85 -2.92
CA LEU A 66 1.13 -4.87 -3.61
C LEU A 66 1.50 -4.88 -5.09
N LYS A 67 0.52 -5.07 -5.97
CA LYS A 67 0.72 -5.07 -7.41
C LYS A 67 -0.06 -3.91 -8.01
N SER A 68 0.65 -2.99 -8.67
CA SER A 68 0.04 -1.87 -9.36
C SER A 68 -0.73 -2.32 -10.60
N SER A 69 -1.86 -1.64 -10.86
CA SER A 69 -2.68 -1.89 -12.04
C SER A 69 -1.96 -1.45 -13.32
N PRO A 70 -2.01 -2.26 -14.40
CA PRO A 70 -1.50 -1.88 -15.71
C PRO A 70 -2.30 -0.71 -16.34
N GLU A 71 -3.50 -0.40 -15.83
CA GLU A 71 -4.36 0.66 -16.37
C GLU A 71 -3.80 2.07 -16.13
N VAL A 72 -2.98 2.25 -15.09
CA VAL A 72 -2.40 3.55 -14.73
C VAL A 72 -0.94 3.66 -15.13
N SER A 73 -0.19 2.57 -15.03
CA SER A 73 1.25 2.55 -15.27
C SER A 73 1.72 1.12 -15.55
N LYS A 74 3.00 0.95 -15.90
CA LYS A 74 3.58 -0.40 -16.01
C LYS A 74 3.37 -1.18 -14.71
N SER A 75 2.72 -2.33 -14.81
CA SER A 75 2.46 -3.18 -13.64
C SER A 75 3.76 -3.59 -12.97
N ARG A 76 3.82 -3.36 -11.66
CA ARG A 76 4.96 -3.67 -10.80
C ARG A 76 4.42 -4.30 -9.51
N THR A 77 5.11 -5.32 -9.03
CA THR A 77 4.83 -5.94 -7.73
C THR A 77 5.87 -5.52 -6.72
N HIS A 78 5.41 -4.95 -5.62
CA HIS A 78 6.16 -4.64 -4.42
C HIS A 78 5.92 -5.73 -3.38
N ARG A 79 6.98 -6.15 -2.69
CA ARG A 79 6.88 -6.99 -1.49
C ARG A 79 7.20 -6.11 -0.30
N ILE A 80 6.31 -6.09 0.68
CA ILE A 80 6.38 -5.21 1.85
C ILE A 80 6.24 -6.09 3.09
N SER A 81 7.10 -5.84 4.09
CA SER A 81 7.03 -6.50 5.39
C SER A 81 6.63 -5.48 6.44
N ALA A 82 5.64 -5.82 7.27
CA ALA A 82 5.33 -5.07 8.49
C ALA A 82 6.18 -5.57 9.67
N ASP A 83 6.30 -4.75 10.72
CA ASP A 83 7.06 -5.09 11.93
C ASP A 83 6.29 -6.08 12.82
N SER A 84 4.96 -6.16 12.68
CA SER A 84 4.10 -7.07 13.44
C SER A 84 2.86 -7.52 12.66
N LEU A 85 2.18 -8.57 13.15
CA LEU A 85 0.90 -9.00 12.58
C LEU A 85 -0.19 -7.93 12.72
N ASN A 86 -0.25 -7.22 13.85
CA ASN A 86 -1.19 -6.13 14.04
C ASN A 86 -0.95 -4.97 13.05
N GLU A 87 0.32 -4.65 12.78
CA GLU A 87 0.63 -3.64 11.76
C GLU A 87 0.28 -4.13 10.34
N LEU A 88 0.55 -5.41 10.01
CA LEU A 88 0.08 -6.00 8.76
C LEU A 88 -1.44 -5.86 8.60
N ARG A 89 -2.20 -6.25 9.63
CA ARG A 89 -3.67 -6.13 9.64
C ARG A 89 -4.12 -4.69 9.44
N ALA A 90 -3.49 -3.74 10.13
CA ALA A 90 -3.77 -2.31 9.97
C ALA A 90 -3.53 -1.84 8.52
N TRP A 91 -2.44 -2.28 7.88
CA TRP A 91 -2.19 -1.98 6.47
C TRP A 91 -3.24 -2.57 5.53
N LEU A 92 -3.59 -3.85 5.70
CA LEU A 92 -4.62 -4.49 4.87
C LEU A 92 -5.98 -3.79 5.02
N LEU A 93 -6.37 -3.44 6.24
CA LEU A 93 -7.58 -2.65 6.51
C LEU A 93 -7.50 -1.26 5.85
N ALA A 94 -6.36 -0.58 5.93
CA ALA A 94 -6.18 0.72 5.29
C ALA A 94 -6.32 0.63 3.76
N PHE A 95 -5.83 -0.45 3.13
CA PHE A 95 -6.04 -0.70 1.71
C PHE A 95 -7.50 -1.00 1.36
N GLU A 96 -8.26 -1.69 2.21
CA GLU A 96 -9.70 -1.91 1.99
C GLU A 96 -10.53 -0.62 2.02
N LEU A 97 -10.03 0.44 2.65
CA LEU A 97 -10.66 1.76 2.63
C LEU A 97 -10.38 2.55 1.35
N VAL A 98 -9.40 2.12 0.53
CA VAL A 98 -9.09 2.76 -0.74
C VAL A 98 -10.03 2.21 -1.83
N PRO A 99 -10.80 3.07 -2.52
CA PRO A 99 -11.69 2.62 -3.59
C PRO A 99 -10.96 1.79 -4.65
N GLU A 100 -11.63 0.72 -5.11
CA GLU A 100 -11.17 -0.19 -6.16
C GLU A 100 -9.90 -1.02 -5.85
N VAL A 101 -9.27 -0.85 -4.70
CA VAL A 101 -8.19 -1.76 -4.26
C VAL A 101 -8.78 -3.10 -3.87
N VAL A 102 -8.18 -4.18 -4.38
CA VAL A 102 -8.59 -5.56 -4.06
C VAL A 102 -7.63 -6.13 -3.03
N VAL A 103 -8.15 -6.47 -1.84
CA VAL A 103 -7.36 -7.03 -0.74
C VAL A 103 -7.70 -8.50 -0.52
N SER A 104 -6.68 -9.37 -0.57
CA SER A 104 -6.77 -10.79 -0.26
C SER A 104 -6.09 -11.09 1.07
N TRP A 105 -6.90 -11.49 2.05
CA TRP A 105 -6.48 -11.95 3.39
C TRP A 105 -6.05 -13.42 3.42
N VAL A 106 -6.12 -14.10 2.28
CA VAL A 106 -5.71 -15.49 2.11
C VAL A 106 -4.34 -15.53 1.47
N ASP A 107 -3.42 -16.28 2.07
CA ASP A 107 -2.07 -16.46 1.55
C ASP A 107 -2.00 -17.47 0.39
N SER A 108 -0.80 -17.81 -0.07
CA SER A 108 -0.63 -18.81 -1.14
C SER A 108 -0.92 -20.25 -0.72
N GLU A 109 -0.96 -20.52 0.58
CA GLU A 109 -1.20 -21.85 1.15
C GLU A 109 -2.68 -22.06 1.53
N GLY A 110 -3.51 -21.02 1.42
CA GLY A 110 -4.93 -21.07 1.76
C GLY A 110 -5.23 -20.66 3.20
N THR A 111 -4.21 -20.24 3.95
CA THR A 111 -4.39 -19.77 5.33
C THR A 111 -5.00 -18.37 5.30
N THR A 112 -6.11 -18.20 6.03
CA THR A 112 -6.77 -16.90 6.15
C THR A 112 -6.25 -16.18 7.38
N LEU A 113 -5.73 -14.96 7.19
CA LEU A 113 -5.39 -14.08 8.29
C LEU A 113 -6.66 -13.46 8.88
N SER A 114 -6.85 -13.56 10.20
CA SER A 114 -7.97 -12.91 10.88
C SER A 114 -7.87 -11.38 10.78
N ARG A 115 -9.04 -10.75 10.63
CA ARG A 115 -9.23 -9.30 10.59
C ARG A 115 -9.23 -8.67 12.00
N GLU A 116 -9.36 -9.47 13.04
CA GLU A 116 -9.39 -8.99 14.44
C GLU A 116 -7.99 -8.56 14.91
N MET A 117 -7.96 -7.45 15.65
CA MET A 117 -6.74 -6.91 16.27
C MET A 117 -6.63 -7.46 17.69
N GLU A 118 -5.42 -7.88 18.07
CA GLU A 118 -5.08 -8.39 19.40
C GLU A 118 -4.55 -7.28 20.32
#